data_AF-A0A815QVF2-F1
#
_entry.id   AF-A0A815QVF2-F1
#
_cell.length_a   1.000
_cell.length_b   1.000
_cell.length_c   1.000
_cell.angle_alpha   90.00
_cell.angle_beta   90.00
_cell.angle_gamma   90.00
#
_symmetry.space_group_name_H-M   'P 1'
#
loop_
_entity.id
_entity.type
_entity.pdbx_description
1 polymer ?
#
loop_
_entity_poly.entity_id
_entity_poly.type
_entity_poly.pdbx_seq_one_letter_code
_entity_poly.pdbx_strand_id
1 'polypeptide(L)'
;MYTNPVIYARLIINNRRFWIPCMFLFCLCAITIAIQQSDKVETPISTQVLQDFPYSLSNSLSYNEVKLLLDQLFNSETSLLNIQSIWNKLIEVWREILTKFLRDACELCHQNDSYCYESIDINRYIYYINESFYPINEIKRPVGMGIYYYFDLKTLRSVNNSILPTDVSQCDYFHMIQLMMNVQIILHQSQIKYFLTKGTLIGVLRHHDVIPWDTDIDLFIPSSATQKILRAFRQLDSLSTKLPLKTTTATTTTESSTARAPKDRPSFQNDLIVYRFINVHKVTSYKIFSLRSPIVNRTNYRWPKIDIFPYEENATHIYAYPKHQHNLGTMNYIAKTNVEPIYLRILGPLLVPSPRNLRLSIKAMIKLGRSNVFYACEGNTFLHRYNRGSVETWRIPCKELQNSYPLVKNERNATSSLCFEELKFPHLNQSLSLYKYRCEEDLQRTL
;
A
#
# COMPACT_ATOMS: atom_id res chain seq x y z
N MET A 1 57.06 15.71 44.29
CA MET A 1 55.61 15.83 43.99
C MET A 1 55.47 16.07 42.51
N TYR A 2 54.75 15.22 41.77
CA TYR A 2 54.43 15.47 40.37
C TYR A 2 53.04 16.09 40.26
N THR A 3 52.93 17.27 39.66
CA THR A 3 51.67 17.92 39.35
C THR A 3 51.19 17.48 37.96
N ASN A 4 50.00 16.88 37.89
CA ASN A 4 49.42 16.47 36.60
C ASN A 4 49.04 17.72 35.77
N PRO A 5 49.41 17.79 34.47
CA PRO A 5 49.02 18.89 33.61
C PRO A 5 47.52 18.78 33.25
N VAL A 6 46.70 19.65 33.84
CA VAL A 6 45.27 19.74 33.49
C VAL A 6 45.15 20.42 32.12
N ILE A 7 44.73 19.66 31.11
CA ILE A 7 44.45 20.19 29.77
C ILE A 7 43.11 20.95 29.80
N TYR A 8 43.06 22.13 29.17
CA TYR A 8 41.85 22.96 29.05
C TYR A 8 41.41 23.07 27.59
N ALA A 9 40.12 22.87 27.34
CA ALA A 9 39.47 23.17 26.08
C ALA A 9 39.00 24.64 26.06
N ARG A 10 39.07 25.27 24.88
CA ARG A 10 38.67 26.66 24.66
C ARG A 10 37.32 26.72 23.96
N LEU A 11 36.30 27.23 24.64
CA LEU A 11 34.95 27.39 24.10
C LEU A 11 34.63 28.88 23.87
N ILE A 12 33.90 29.16 22.79
CA ILE A 12 33.45 30.50 22.42
C ILE A 12 31.94 30.43 22.21
N ILE A 13 31.18 31.14 23.05
CA ILE A 13 29.72 31.24 22.97
C ILE A 13 29.35 32.72 23.16
N ASN A 14 28.48 33.25 22.30
CA ASN A 14 28.01 34.65 22.31
C ASN A 14 29.16 35.67 22.50
N ASN A 15 30.23 35.52 21.71
CA ASN A 15 31.46 36.33 21.74
C ASN A 15 32.23 36.38 23.07
N ARG A 16 31.85 35.58 24.09
CA ARG A 16 32.65 35.39 25.31
C ARG A 16 33.49 34.11 25.21
N ARG A 17 34.70 34.17 25.77
CA ARG A 17 35.70 33.09 25.73
C ARG A 17 35.77 32.43 27.11
N PHE A 18 35.56 31.12 27.15
CA PHE A 18 35.64 30.31 28.37
C PHE A 18 36.70 29.21 28.20
N TRP A 19 37.34 28.84 29.31
CA TRP A 19 38.29 27.73 29.39
C TRP A 19 37.75 26.69 30.36
N ILE A 20 37.60 25.45 29.90
CA ILE A 20 36.98 24.36 30.68
C ILE A 20 38.00 23.22 30.80
N PRO A 21 38.26 22.67 32.00
CA PRO A 21 39.13 21.50 32.16
C PRO A 21 38.57 20.31 31.38
N CYS A 22 39.40 19.62 30.60
CA CYS A 22 38.93 18.52 29.72
C CYS A 22 38.29 17.35 30.49
N MET A 23 38.58 17.17 31.78
CA MET A 23 37.87 16.19 32.62
C MET A 23 36.36 16.42 32.70
N PHE A 24 35.91 17.68 32.76
CA PHE A 24 34.46 17.97 32.75
C PHE A 24 33.81 17.66 31.40
N LEU A 25 34.55 17.84 30.30
CA LEU A 25 34.11 17.42 28.96
C LEU A 25 33.98 15.91 28.84
N PHE A 26 34.91 15.13 29.40
CA PHE A 26 34.79 13.67 29.44
C PHE A 26 33.64 13.19 30.31
N CYS A 27 33.41 13.79 31.49
CA CYS A 27 32.23 13.47 32.31
C CYS A 27 30.92 13.83 31.58
N LEU A 28 30.84 14.98 30.91
CA LEU A 28 29.67 15.36 30.11
C LEU A 28 29.43 14.39 28.94
N CYS A 29 30.48 13.98 28.22
CA CYS A 29 30.37 12.99 27.15
C CYS A 29 29.93 11.62 27.68
N ALA A 30 30.47 11.17 28.82
CA ALA A 30 30.06 9.92 29.46
C ALA A 30 28.58 9.96 29.90
N ILE A 31 28.12 11.10 30.44
CA ILE A 31 26.72 11.32 30.80
C ILE A 31 25.82 11.32 29.54
N THR A 32 26.21 11.99 28.45
CA THR A 32 25.40 11.93 27.20
C THR A 32 25.38 10.54 26.56
N ILE A 33 26.48 9.77 26.65
CA ILE A 33 26.51 8.37 26.16
C ILE A 33 25.63 7.48 27.04
N ALA A 34 25.66 7.66 28.37
CA ALA A 34 24.78 6.93 29.29
C ALA A 34 23.30 7.26 29.04
N ILE A 35 22.95 8.53 28.80
CA ILE A 35 21.60 8.97 28.46
C ILE A 35 21.17 8.41 27.09
N GLN A 36 22.02 8.45 26.07
CA GLN A 36 21.75 7.83 24.77
C GLN A 36 21.61 6.30 24.83
N GLN A 37 22.15 5.65 25.86
CA GLN A 37 21.94 4.22 26.11
C GLN A 37 20.70 3.92 26.99
N SER A 38 20.28 4.85 27.86
CA SER A 38 19.02 4.72 28.61
C SER A 38 17.77 5.00 27.77
N ASP A 39 17.88 5.84 26.74
CA ASP A 39 16.75 6.23 25.89
C ASP A 39 16.32 5.17 24.87
N LYS A 40 16.69 3.89 25.10
CA LYS A 40 15.82 2.77 24.70
C LYS A 40 14.59 2.75 25.61
N VAL A 41 13.69 3.70 25.36
CA VAL A 41 12.34 3.69 25.91
C VAL A 41 11.56 2.55 25.26
N GLU A 42 11.67 1.35 25.82
CA GLU A 42 10.64 0.32 25.68
C GLU A 42 9.36 0.87 26.32
N THR A 43 8.55 1.55 25.50
CA THR A 43 7.26 2.09 25.92
C THR A 43 6.44 0.95 26.55
N PRO A 44 5.71 1.15 27.66
CA PRO A 44 4.97 0.06 28.33
C PRO A 44 3.93 -0.65 27.43
N ILE A 45 3.59 -0.04 26.30
CA ILE A 45 2.83 -0.65 25.20
C ILE A 45 3.50 -1.93 24.69
N SER A 46 4.84 -1.98 24.49
CA SER A 46 5.52 -3.15 23.91
C SER A 46 5.39 -4.38 24.80
N THR A 47 5.58 -4.25 26.11
CA THR A 47 5.50 -5.36 27.07
C THR A 47 4.08 -5.88 27.25
N GLN A 48 3.06 -5.03 27.16
CA GLN A 48 1.65 -5.48 27.20
C GLN A 48 1.15 -6.04 25.86
N VAL A 49 1.59 -5.48 24.74
CA VAL A 49 1.25 -6.00 23.39
C VAL A 49 1.80 -7.41 23.18
N LEU A 50 2.97 -7.72 23.73
CA LEU A 50 3.59 -9.05 23.62
C LEU A 50 2.81 -10.20 24.30
N GLN A 51 1.87 -9.92 25.21
CA GLN A 51 1.24 -10.97 26.03
C GLN A 51 -0.04 -11.59 25.45
N ASP A 52 -0.86 -10.83 24.73
CA ASP A 52 -2.15 -11.34 24.19
C ASP A 52 -2.35 -10.96 22.72
N PHE A 53 -2.24 -11.96 21.86
CA PHE A 53 -1.87 -11.75 20.45
C PHE A 53 -2.45 -12.91 19.62
N PRO A 54 -3.09 -12.71 18.43
CA PRO A 54 -3.92 -13.70 17.78
C PRO A 54 -3.12 -14.67 16.91
N TYR A 55 -1.97 -15.11 17.40
CA TYR A 55 -1.37 -16.39 16.98
C TYR A 55 -2.08 -17.57 17.66
N SER A 56 -3.41 -17.47 17.81
CA SER A 56 -4.30 -18.44 18.46
C SER A 56 -5.13 -19.26 17.47
N LEU A 57 -4.79 -19.21 16.19
CA LEU A 57 -5.05 -20.29 15.24
C LEU A 57 -3.90 -21.29 15.38
N SER A 58 -4.19 -22.59 15.54
CA SER A 58 -3.23 -23.62 15.98
C SER A 58 -1.98 -23.83 15.10
N ASN A 59 -1.90 -23.15 13.96
CA ASN A 59 -0.89 -23.34 12.92
C ASN A 59 -0.16 -22.02 12.56
N SER A 60 -0.41 -20.91 13.26
CA SER A 60 0.18 -19.60 12.94
C SER A 60 1.62 -19.46 13.45
N LEU A 61 2.46 -18.76 12.69
CA LEU A 61 3.89 -18.58 12.97
C LEU A 61 4.16 -17.66 14.17
N SER A 62 5.21 -17.93 14.94
CA SER A 62 5.64 -17.02 16.01
C SER A 62 6.29 -15.73 15.48
N TYR A 63 6.33 -14.69 16.31
CA TYR A 63 7.03 -13.42 16.01
C TYR A 63 8.47 -13.63 15.51
N ASN A 64 9.22 -14.55 16.13
CA ASN A 64 10.61 -14.83 15.75
C ASN A 64 10.72 -15.51 14.37
N GLU A 65 9.76 -16.36 14.01
CA GLU A 65 9.70 -16.97 12.67
C GLU A 65 9.33 -15.93 11.60
N VAL A 66 8.36 -15.05 11.87
CA VAL A 66 8.00 -13.94 10.96
C VAL A 66 9.20 -13.02 10.72
N LYS A 67 9.93 -12.67 11.78
CA LYS A 67 11.16 -11.87 11.71
C LYS A 67 12.25 -12.57 10.89
N LEU A 68 12.45 -13.88 11.10
CA LEU A 68 13.41 -14.67 10.31
C LEU A 68 13.01 -14.75 8.83
N LEU A 69 11.72 -14.89 8.53
CA LEU A 69 11.19 -14.89 7.16
C LEU A 69 11.42 -13.55 6.46
N LEU A 70 11.21 -12.41 7.13
CA LEU A 70 11.55 -11.09 6.59
C LEU A 70 13.06 -10.97 6.32
N ASP A 71 13.90 -11.36 7.29
CA ASP A 71 15.37 -11.31 7.18
C ASP A 71 15.93 -12.26 6.10
N GLN A 72 15.15 -13.25 5.65
CA GLN A 72 15.44 -14.11 4.50
C GLN A 72 14.89 -13.54 3.18
N LEU A 73 13.66 -13.02 3.18
CA LEU A 73 12.95 -12.50 2.00
C LEU A 73 13.77 -11.45 1.24
N PHE A 74 14.46 -10.59 1.99
CA PHE A 74 15.20 -9.46 1.44
C PHE A 74 16.71 -9.71 1.28
N ASN A 75 17.23 -10.85 1.77
CA ASN A 75 18.62 -11.25 1.47
C ASN A 75 18.75 -11.57 -0.04
N SER A 76 19.66 -10.86 -0.72
CA SER A 76 19.94 -11.00 -2.15
C SER A 76 20.47 -12.39 -2.57
N GLU A 77 20.94 -13.20 -1.62
CA GLU A 77 21.39 -14.57 -1.88
C GLU A 77 20.23 -15.60 -1.89
N THR A 78 19.03 -15.19 -1.50
CA THR A 78 17.88 -16.08 -1.35
C THR A 78 17.29 -16.47 -2.71
N SER A 79 17.22 -17.77 -3.00
CA SER A 79 16.72 -18.26 -4.29
C SER A 79 15.26 -17.88 -4.54
N LEU A 80 14.87 -17.71 -5.81
CA LEU A 80 13.51 -17.31 -6.21
C LEU A 80 12.41 -18.26 -5.69
N LEU A 81 12.71 -19.57 -5.58
CA LEU A 81 11.80 -20.56 -4.99
C LEU A 81 11.63 -20.34 -3.47
N ASN A 82 12.71 -20.01 -2.77
CA ASN A 82 12.65 -19.68 -1.34
C ASN A 82 11.90 -18.35 -1.14
N ILE A 83 12.19 -17.31 -1.93
CA ILE A 83 11.45 -16.03 -1.93
C ILE A 83 9.94 -16.27 -2.06
N GLN A 84 9.49 -17.09 -3.01
CA GLN A 84 8.06 -17.38 -3.20
C GLN A 84 7.45 -18.14 -2.02
N SER A 85 8.19 -19.08 -1.42
CA SER A 85 7.75 -19.84 -0.23
C SER A 85 7.63 -18.95 1.02
N ILE A 86 8.63 -18.09 1.23
CA ILE A 86 8.70 -17.09 2.31
C ILE A 86 7.58 -16.06 2.17
N TRP A 87 7.39 -15.51 0.96
CA TRP A 87 6.33 -14.56 0.63
C TRP A 87 4.94 -15.13 0.92
N ASN A 88 4.69 -16.39 0.56
CA ASN A 88 3.43 -17.06 0.87
C ASN A 88 3.19 -17.11 2.39
N LYS A 89 4.19 -17.50 3.20
CA LYS A 89 4.06 -17.56 4.66
C LYS A 89 3.74 -16.19 5.28
N LEU A 90 4.45 -15.14 4.86
CA LEU A 90 4.25 -13.77 5.37
C LEU A 90 2.84 -13.25 5.01
N ILE A 91 2.41 -13.46 3.76
CA ILE A 91 1.08 -13.10 3.27
C ILE A 91 -0.05 -13.74 4.10
N GLU A 92 0.09 -15.00 4.53
CA GLU A 92 -0.93 -15.66 5.36
C GLU A 92 -1.05 -14.98 6.73
N VAL A 93 0.08 -14.64 7.38
CA VAL A 93 0.11 -13.88 8.65
C VAL A 93 -0.51 -12.49 8.48
N TRP A 94 -0.14 -11.77 7.42
CA TRP A 94 -0.72 -10.46 7.10
C TRP A 94 -2.25 -10.53 6.90
N ARG A 95 -2.72 -11.59 6.24
CA ARG A 95 -4.16 -11.83 6.04
C ARG A 95 -4.86 -12.12 7.37
N GLU A 96 -4.24 -12.87 8.29
CA GLU A 96 -4.80 -13.15 9.63
C GLU A 96 -4.93 -11.87 10.46
N ILE A 97 -3.87 -11.04 10.50
CA ILE A 97 -3.87 -9.71 11.17
C ILE A 97 -5.02 -8.84 10.63
N LEU A 98 -5.13 -8.69 9.31
CA LEU A 98 -6.21 -7.91 8.69
C LEU A 98 -7.60 -8.51 8.89
N THR A 99 -7.73 -9.84 8.88
CA THR A 99 -9.03 -10.51 9.08
C THR A 99 -9.55 -10.29 10.51
N LYS A 100 -8.67 -10.35 11.52
CA LYS A 100 -9.05 -10.01 12.89
C LYS A 100 -9.29 -8.51 13.06
N PHE A 101 -8.47 -7.62 12.47
CA PHE A 101 -8.76 -6.19 12.48
C PHE A 101 -10.19 -5.90 11.95
N LEU A 102 -10.50 -6.41 10.76
CA LEU A 102 -11.81 -6.19 10.13
C LEU A 102 -12.97 -6.74 10.97
N ARG A 103 -12.81 -7.89 11.62
CA ARG A 103 -13.83 -8.44 12.52
C ARG A 103 -14.01 -7.59 13.78
N ASP A 104 -12.92 -7.13 14.39
CA ASP A 104 -12.92 -6.50 15.70
C ASP A 104 -13.20 -4.98 15.64
N ALA A 105 -13.02 -4.34 14.47
CA ALA A 105 -13.09 -2.88 14.31
C ALA A 105 -14.19 -2.36 13.37
N CYS A 106 -14.59 -3.14 12.36
CA CYS A 106 -15.30 -2.58 11.20
C CYS A 106 -16.67 -1.98 11.52
N GLU A 107 -17.42 -2.57 12.47
CA GLU A 107 -18.73 -2.07 12.89
C GLU A 107 -18.65 -0.68 13.53
N LEU A 108 -17.54 -0.37 14.21
CA LEU A 108 -17.27 0.93 14.85
C LEU A 108 -16.74 1.94 13.82
N CYS A 109 -15.80 1.52 12.97
CA CYS A 109 -15.19 2.37 11.94
C CYS A 109 -16.21 2.81 10.86
N HIS A 110 -17.23 2.00 10.55
CA HIS A 110 -18.34 2.43 9.68
C HIS A 110 -19.21 3.55 10.31
N GLN A 111 -19.18 3.73 11.62
CA GLN A 111 -19.95 4.79 12.31
C GLN A 111 -19.11 6.06 12.47
N ASN A 112 -17.88 5.93 12.98
CA ASN A 112 -16.96 7.04 13.21
C ASN A 112 -15.53 6.50 13.39
N ASP A 113 -14.62 6.82 12.47
CA ASP A 113 -13.22 6.36 12.52
C ASP A 113 -12.48 6.81 13.81
N SER A 114 -12.74 8.01 14.32
CA SER A 114 -12.12 8.49 15.58
C SER A 114 -12.57 7.65 16.78
N TYR A 115 -13.87 7.40 16.90
CA TYR A 115 -14.41 6.54 17.96
C TYR A 115 -13.94 5.09 17.82
N CYS A 116 -13.78 4.60 16.59
CA CYS A 116 -13.18 3.30 16.30
C CYS A 116 -11.73 3.23 16.85
N TYR A 117 -10.90 4.24 16.62
CA TYR A 117 -9.52 4.30 17.14
C TYR A 117 -9.40 4.41 18.67
N GLU A 118 -10.44 4.90 19.36
CA GLU A 118 -10.52 4.95 20.82
C GLU A 118 -11.06 3.65 21.42
N SER A 119 -11.94 2.95 20.70
CA SER A 119 -12.67 1.76 21.18
C SER A 119 -11.95 0.43 20.96
N ILE A 120 -10.90 0.40 20.12
CA ILE A 120 -10.09 -0.80 19.84
C ILE A 120 -8.62 -0.54 20.19
N ASP A 121 -7.86 -1.60 20.51
CA ASP A 121 -6.40 -1.51 20.60
C ASP A 121 -5.76 -1.46 19.19
N ILE A 122 -5.98 -0.34 18.52
CA ILE A 122 -5.41 0.00 17.21
C ILE A 122 -3.88 0.04 17.26
N ASN A 123 -3.30 0.39 18.41
CA ASN A 123 -1.84 0.42 18.60
C ASN A 123 -1.24 -0.98 18.43
N ARG A 124 -1.90 -2.02 18.95
CA ARG A 124 -1.52 -3.43 18.76
C ARG A 124 -1.53 -3.85 17.29
N TYR A 125 -2.54 -3.43 16.52
CA TYR A 125 -2.60 -3.69 15.08
C TYR A 125 -1.55 -2.91 14.28
N ILE A 126 -1.27 -1.65 14.63
CA ILE A 126 -0.19 -0.84 14.05
C ILE A 126 1.15 -1.53 14.26
N TYR A 127 1.50 -1.82 15.52
CA TYR A 127 2.75 -2.49 15.90
C TYR A 127 2.95 -3.78 15.09
N TYR A 128 1.90 -4.59 14.92
CA TYR A 128 2.03 -5.83 14.19
C TYR A 128 2.10 -5.71 12.67
N ILE A 129 1.47 -4.71 12.04
CA ILE A 129 1.73 -4.47 10.62
C ILE A 129 3.18 -4.00 10.42
N ASN A 130 3.72 -3.19 11.34
CA ASN A 130 5.13 -2.80 11.32
C ASN A 130 6.07 -4.02 11.41
N GLU A 131 5.94 -4.80 12.47
CA GLU A 131 6.85 -5.92 12.76
C GLU A 131 6.71 -7.12 11.80
N SER A 132 5.57 -7.27 11.11
CA SER A 132 5.34 -8.41 10.20
C SER A 132 5.54 -8.10 8.72
N PHE A 133 5.38 -6.84 8.27
CA PHE A 133 5.57 -6.49 6.86
C PHE A 133 6.99 -5.97 6.53
N TYR A 134 7.70 -5.38 7.51
CA TYR A 134 8.91 -4.60 7.22
C TYR A 134 10.18 -5.14 7.89
N PRO A 135 11.29 -5.29 7.12
CA PRO A 135 12.55 -5.77 7.68
C PRO A 135 13.23 -4.70 8.54
N ILE A 136 13.37 -5.01 9.83
CA ILE A 136 14.02 -4.15 10.83
C ILE A 136 15.53 -3.99 10.52
N ASN A 137 16.15 -4.99 9.91
CA ASN A 137 17.58 -4.96 9.56
C ASN A 137 17.83 -4.11 8.31
N GLU A 138 18.33 -2.88 8.51
CA GLU A 138 18.55 -1.91 7.44
C GLU A 138 19.49 -2.38 6.32
N ILE A 139 20.49 -3.20 6.67
CA ILE A 139 21.56 -3.63 5.77
C ILE A 139 21.05 -4.71 4.80
N LYS A 140 20.07 -5.51 5.21
CA LYS A 140 19.47 -6.59 4.42
C LYS A 140 18.39 -6.12 3.43
N ARG A 141 18.21 -4.81 3.21
CA ARG A 141 17.12 -4.28 2.37
C ARG A 141 17.55 -4.08 0.91
N PRO A 142 16.64 -4.20 -0.08
CA PRO A 142 16.94 -3.89 -1.48
C PRO A 142 17.48 -2.46 -1.62
N VAL A 143 18.59 -2.29 -2.34
CA VAL A 143 19.38 -1.05 -2.34
C VAL A 143 18.53 0.19 -2.61
N GLY A 144 18.49 1.08 -1.61
CA GLY A 144 17.74 2.33 -1.67
C GLY A 144 16.26 2.23 -1.25
N MET A 145 15.80 1.08 -0.75
CA MET A 145 14.59 1.05 0.08
C MET A 145 14.93 1.76 1.39
N GLY A 146 14.17 2.81 1.68
CA GLY A 146 14.41 3.69 2.82
C GLY A 146 14.02 3.04 4.16
N ILE A 147 14.06 3.83 5.23
CA ILE A 147 13.80 3.32 6.56
C ILE A 147 12.28 3.31 6.82
N TYR A 148 11.65 2.17 6.54
CA TYR A 148 10.24 1.96 6.81
C TYR A 148 10.01 1.70 8.30
N TYR A 149 10.16 2.74 9.13
CA TYR A 149 10.06 2.61 10.59
C TYR A 149 8.62 2.49 11.11
N TYR A 150 7.62 2.98 10.36
CA TYR A 150 6.25 3.08 10.89
C TYR A 150 5.18 3.21 9.78
N PHE A 151 4.28 2.25 9.72
CA PHE A 151 2.98 2.29 9.04
C PHE A 151 1.92 2.70 10.07
N ASP A 152 1.61 4.00 10.15
CA ASP A 152 0.65 4.50 11.13
C ASP A 152 -0.79 4.48 10.58
N LEU A 153 -1.59 3.52 11.07
CA LEU A 153 -3.01 3.44 10.74
C LEU A 153 -3.83 4.62 11.23
N LYS A 154 -3.40 5.32 12.30
CA LYS A 154 -4.04 6.57 12.70
C LYS A 154 -3.76 7.61 11.62
N THR A 155 -2.53 8.08 11.49
CA THR A 155 -2.26 9.26 10.64
C THR A 155 -2.23 9.03 9.13
N LEU A 156 -2.27 7.79 8.64
CA LEU A 156 -2.55 7.53 7.22
C LEU A 156 -3.93 8.06 6.80
N ARG A 157 -4.96 7.88 7.64
CA ARG A 157 -6.36 8.24 7.29
C ARG A 157 -7.17 8.94 8.39
N SER A 158 -6.56 9.35 9.52
CA SER A 158 -7.11 10.34 10.47
C SER A 158 -7.05 11.76 9.89
N VAL A 159 -7.47 11.88 8.64
CA VAL A 159 -7.57 13.14 7.91
C VAL A 159 -8.62 13.99 8.61
N ASN A 160 -8.38 15.30 8.67
CA ASN A 160 -9.45 16.24 8.98
C ASN A 160 -10.42 16.33 7.78
N ASN A 161 -11.40 15.41 7.75
CA ASN A 161 -12.42 15.27 6.69
C ASN A 161 -13.31 16.53 6.49
N SER A 162 -13.17 17.56 7.33
CA SER A 162 -13.79 18.87 7.10
C SER A 162 -13.19 19.65 5.92
N ILE A 163 -11.97 19.32 5.47
CA ILE A 163 -11.29 20.01 4.37
C ILE A 163 -11.71 19.42 3.02
N LEU A 164 -11.83 18.10 2.91
CA LEU A 164 -12.41 17.40 1.75
C LEU A 164 -13.22 16.19 2.25
N PRO A 165 -14.49 16.03 1.85
CA PRO A 165 -15.27 14.85 2.20
C PRO A 165 -14.72 13.61 1.49
N THR A 166 -14.68 12.48 2.21
CA THR A 166 -14.43 11.15 1.66
C THR A 166 -15.54 10.21 2.08
N ASP A 167 -16.05 9.40 1.13
CA ASP A 167 -17.00 8.33 1.40
C ASP A 167 -16.35 7.11 2.09
N VAL A 168 -15.02 7.02 2.09
CA VAL A 168 -14.26 5.81 2.43
C VAL A 168 -13.83 5.86 3.90
N SER A 169 -14.53 5.13 4.78
CA SER A 169 -14.12 4.90 6.18
C SER A 169 -12.83 4.09 6.26
N GLN A 170 -12.26 3.94 7.45
CA GLN A 170 -11.08 3.11 7.62
C GLN A 170 -11.35 1.63 7.36
N CYS A 171 -12.56 1.11 7.65
CA CYS A 171 -12.89 -0.28 7.30
C CYS A 171 -12.90 -0.50 5.78
N ASP A 172 -13.44 0.44 5.01
CA ASP A 172 -13.49 0.36 3.55
C ASP A 172 -12.10 0.23 2.92
N TYR A 173 -11.15 1.05 3.42
CA TYR A 173 -9.74 0.99 3.04
C TYR A 173 -9.15 -0.40 3.30
N PHE A 174 -9.36 -0.96 4.49
CA PHE A 174 -8.86 -2.30 4.82
C PHE A 174 -9.50 -3.42 4.01
N HIS A 175 -10.80 -3.34 3.71
CA HIS A 175 -11.43 -4.28 2.79
C HIS A 175 -10.85 -4.19 1.36
N MET A 176 -10.50 -2.98 0.90
CA MET A 176 -9.83 -2.77 -0.39
C MET A 176 -8.39 -3.30 -0.41
N ILE A 177 -7.61 -3.07 0.65
CA ILE A 177 -6.25 -3.62 0.81
C ILE A 177 -6.26 -5.15 0.92
N GLN A 178 -7.17 -5.72 1.73
CA GLN A 178 -7.33 -7.18 1.83
C GLN A 178 -7.76 -7.80 0.49
N LEU A 179 -8.63 -7.13 -0.27
CA LEU A 179 -8.99 -7.55 -1.62
C LEU A 179 -7.78 -7.51 -2.56
N MET A 180 -6.91 -6.49 -2.46
CA MET A 180 -5.69 -6.39 -3.25
C MET A 180 -4.68 -7.50 -2.93
N MET A 181 -4.46 -7.82 -1.65
CA MET A 181 -3.65 -8.98 -1.25
C MET A 181 -4.20 -10.27 -1.85
N ASN A 182 -5.50 -10.51 -1.69
CA ASN A 182 -6.14 -11.73 -2.20
C ASN A 182 -6.08 -11.84 -3.73
N VAL A 183 -6.17 -10.72 -4.45
CA VAL A 183 -5.96 -10.66 -5.91
C VAL A 183 -4.50 -10.88 -6.28
N GLN A 184 -3.54 -10.24 -5.60
CA GLN A 184 -2.10 -10.41 -5.81
C GLN A 184 -1.66 -11.87 -5.64
N ILE A 185 -2.15 -12.58 -4.62
CA ILE A 185 -1.95 -14.02 -4.44
C ILE A 185 -2.38 -14.80 -5.68
N ILE A 186 -3.62 -14.58 -6.15
CA ILE A 186 -4.20 -15.33 -7.26
C ILE A 186 -3.49 -15.00 -8.58
N LEU A 187 -3.08 -13.74 -8.81
CA LEU A 187 -2.31 -13.34 -9.99
C LEU A 187 -0.91 -13.97 -9.99
N HIS A 188 -0.22 -14.00 -8.84
CA HIS A 188 1.08 -14.67 -8.68
C HIS A 188 0.97 -16.18 -8.92
N GLN A 189 0.03 -16.85 -8.23
CA GLN A 189 -0.25 -18.29 -8.40
C GLN A 189 -0.62 -18.66 -9.84
N SER A 190 -1.31 -17.76 -10.56
CA SER A 190 -1.70 -17.98 -11.97
C SER A 190 -0.60 -17.60 -12.98
N GLN A 191 0.55 -17.10 -12.52
CA GLN A 191 1.62 -16.52 -13.35
C GLN A 191 1.06 -15.48 -14.34
N ILE A 192 0.35 -14.48 -13.80
CA ILE A 192 -0.20 -13.36 -14.55
C ILE A 192 0.60 -12.11 -14.20
N LYS A 193 1.37 -11.60 -15.17
CA LYS A 193 2.01 -10.28 -15.06
C LYS A 193 0.93 -9.20 -14.90
N TYR A 194 1.15 -8.26 -14.01
CA TYR A 194 0.32 -7.07 -13.83
C TYR A 194 1.18 -5.89 -13.38
N PHE A 195 0.64 -4.66 -13.47
CA PHE A 195 1.21 -3.48 -12.82
C PHE A 195 0.15 -2.42 -12.50
N LEU A 196 0.42 -1.55 -11.51
CA LEU A 196 -0.47 -0.45 -11.14
C LEU A 196 -0.70 0.57 -12.25
N THR A 197 -1.89 1.16 -12.29
CA THR A 197 -2.23 2.19 -13.28
C THR A 197 -3.14 3.29 -12.70
N LYS A 198 -3.51 4.29 -13.52
CA LYS A 198 -4.59 5.26 -13.26
C LYS A 198 -4.51 5.92 -11.86
N GLY A 199 -5.59 5.88 -11.05
CA GLY A 199 -5.69 6.59 -9.77
C GLY A 199 -4.70 6.05 -8.75
N THR A 200 -4.63 4.72 -8.64
CA THR A 200 -3.71 4.01 -7.74
C THR A 200 -2.24 4.33 -8.03
N LEU A 201 -1.84 4.45 -9.30
CA LEU A 201 -0.46 4.80 -9.67
C LEU A 201 -0.10 6.25 -9.30
N ILE A 202 -1.06 7.17 -9.37
CA ILE A 202 -0.91 8.55 -8.86
C ILE A 202 -0.84 8.53 -7.32
N GLY A 203 -1.61 7.65 -6.68
CA GLY A 203 -1.54 7.36 -5.25
C GLY A 203 -0.13 7.00 -4.81
N VAL A 204 0.44 5.94 -5.38
CA VAL A 204 1.81 5.49 -5.10
C VAL A 204 2.84 6.61 -5.27
N LEU A 205 2.72 7.44 -6.32
CA LEU A 205 3.63 8.57 -6.53
C LEU A 205 3.48 9.70 -5.49
N ARG A 206 2.28 9.91 -4.93
CA ARG A 206 1.94 11.11 -4.13
C ARG A 206 1.82 10.84 -2.62
N HIS A 207 1.42 9.63 -2.24
CA HIS A 207 1.11 9.23 -0.86
C HIS A 207 1.84 7.95 -0.42
N HIS A 208 2.50 7.22 -1.33
CA HIS A 208 2.93 5.82 -1.15
C HIS A 208 1.79 4.87 -0.74
N ASP A 209 0.54 5.24 -1.03
CA ASP A 209 -0.69 4.47 -0.76
C ASP A 209 -1.75 4.83 -1.83
N VAL A 210 -2.96 4.26 -1.76
CA VAL A 210 -4.12 4.78 -2.49
C VAL A 210 -4.31 6.27 -2.18
N ILE A 211 -4.87 7.02 -3.13
CA ILE A 211 -5.23 8.41 -2.85
C ILE A 211 -6.29 8.40 -1.72
N PRO A 212 -6.14 9.19 -0.63
CA PRO A 212 -6.95 9.01 0.59
C PRO A 212 -8.48 9.14 0.45
N TRP A 213 -8.98 9.73 -0.65
CA TRP A 213 -10.40 9.83 -1.01
C TRP A 213 -10.82 8.93 -2.18
N ASP A 214 -9.91 8.16 -2.77
CA ASP A 214 -10.17 7.27 -3.91
C ASP A 214 -10.75 5.91 -3.44
N THR A 215 -11.51 5.25 -4.31
CA THR A 215 -12.50 4.22 -3.90
C THR A 215 -12.21 2.80 -4.41
N ASP A 216 -11.15 2.61 -5.19
CA ASP A 216 -10.81 1.33 -5.80
C ASP A 216 -9.34 1.27 -6.24
N ILE A 217 -8.90 0.07 -6.64
CA ILE A 217 -7.53 -0.17 -7.13
C ILE A 217 -7.56 -0.54 -8.61
N ASP A 218 -6.74 0.14 -9.41
CA ASP A 218 -6.60 0.02 -10.85
C ASP A 218 -5.35 -0.81 -11.22
N LEU A 219 -5.53 -1.94 -11.94
CA LEU A 219 -4.42 -2.79 -12.43
C LEU A 219 -4.43 -2.90 -13.97
N PHE A 220 -3.24 -2.93 -14.59
CA PHE A 220 -3.04 -3.33 -15.99
C PHE A 220 -2.57 -4.80 -16.09
N ILE A 221 -3.09 -5.56 -17.05
CA ILE A 221 -2.61 -6.92 -17.43
C ILE A 221 -2.46 -7.09 -18.94
N PRO A 222 -1.59 -7.99 -19.44
CA PRO A 222 -1.58 -8.37 -20.85
C PRO A 222 -2.93 -8.92 -21.28
N SER A 223 -3.45 -8.52 -22.46
CA SER A 223 -4.74 -8.98 -22.99
C SER A 223 -4.79 -10.51 -23.12
N SER A 224 -3.68 -11.13 -23.47
CA SER A 224 -3.47 -12.60 -23.51
C SER A 224 -3.71 -13.31 -22.17
N ALA A 225 -3.54 -12.61 -21.04
CA ALA A 225 -3.81 -13.16 -19.70
C ALA A 225 -5.30 -13.14 -19.32
N THR A 226 -6.18 -12.51 -20.12
CA THR A 226 -7.64 -12.45 -19.88
C THR A 226 -8.23 -13.84 -19.60
N GLN A 227 -7.90 -14.83 -20.42
CA GLN A 227 -8.43 -16.18 -20.27
C GLN A 227 -7.86 -16.93 -19.05
N LYS A 228 -6.68 -16.53 -18.54
CA LYS A 228 -6.18 -17.00 -17.24
C LYS A 228 -7.00 -16.39 -16.10
N ILE A 229 -7.27 -15.07 -16.09
CA ILE A 229 -8.10 -14.42 -15.06
C ILE A 229 -9.47 -15.10 -14.94
N LEU A 230 -10.16 -15.35 -16.06
CA LEU A 230 -11.48 -16.00 -16.07
C LEU A 230 -11.48 -17.47 -15.59
N ARG A 231 -10.30 -18.11 -15.43
CA ARG A 231 -10.12 -19.45 -14.84
C ARG A 231 -9.56 -19.40 -13.41
N ALA A 232 -8.88 -18.31 -13.07
CA ALA A 232 -8.27 -18.09 -11.75
C ALA A 232 -9.32 -17.70 -10.71
N PHE A 233 -10.23 -16.79 -11.06
CA PHE A 233 -11.33 -16.32 -10.21
C PHE A 233 -12.63 -17.05 -10.56
N ARG A 234 -13.61 -17.06 -9.63
CA ARG A 234 -14.98 -17.49 -9.97
C ARG A 234 -15.63 -16.43 -10.87
N GLN A 235 -16.45 -16.85 -11.82
CA GLN A 235 -17.26 -15.94 -12.62
C GLN A 235 -18.67 -15.85 -12.02
N LEU A 236 -19.39 -14.76 -12.29
CA LEU A 236 -20.85 -14.76 -12.17
C LEU A 236 -21.44 -15.38 -13.43
N ASP A 237 -22.19 -16.46 -13.28
CA ASP A 237 -22.99 -17.01 -14.37
C ASP A 237 -23.97 -15.93 -14.87
N SER A 238 -24.06 -15.78 -16.19
CA SER A 238 -24.80 -14.68 -16.85
C SER A 238 -26.32 -14.76 -16.72
N LEU A 239 -26.84 -15.74 -15.96
CA LEU A 239 -28.25 -16.04 -15.77
C LEU A 239 -28.66 -16.01 -14.28
N SER A 240 -28.22 -15.00 -13.54
CA SER A 240 -28.79 -14.65 -12.22
C SER A 240 -29.38 -13.23 -12.23
N THR A 241 -30.55 -13.09 -12.85
CA THR A 241 -31.41 -11.92 -12.63
C THR A 241 -31.87 -11.92 -11.18
N LYS A 242 -31.30 -11.01 -10.37
CA LYS A 242 -31.40 -10.94 -8.90
C LYS A 242 -30.70 -12.12 -8.20
N LEU A 243 -29.48 -11.89 -7.71
CA LEU A 243 -29.02 -12.60 -6.51
C LEU A 243 -30.02 -12.27 -5.38
N PRO A 244 -30.64 -13.26 -4.70
CA PRO A 244 -31.51 -12.97 -3.58
C PRO A 244 -30.71 -12.37 -2.42
N LEU A 245 -31.34 -11.46 -1.67
CA LEU A 245 -30.86 -11.15 -0.32
C LEU A 245 -30.99 -12.43 0.50
N LYS A 246 -29.88 -12.96 1.02
CA LYS A 246 -29.93 -14.02 2.04
C LYS A 246 -30.33 -13.41 3.38
N THR A 247 -31.62 -13.38 3.66
CA THR A 247 -32.10 -13.56 5.03
C THR A 247 -31.61 -14.91 5.54
N THR A 248 -31.25 -14.97 6.82
CA THR A 248 -30.54 -16.11 7.39
C THR A 248 -31.50 -17.23 7.80
N THR A 249 -31.66 -18.24 6.94
CA THR A 249 -32.14 -19.57 7.34
C THR A 249 -31.27 -20.64 6.71
N ALA A 250 -30.82 -21.60 7.52
CA ALA A 250 -29.97 -22.69 7.08
C ALA A 250 -30.85 -23.89 6.69
N THR A 251 -30.83 -24.26 5.41
CA THR A 251 -31.34 -25.55 4.95
C THR A 251 -30.37 -26.14 3.94
N THR A 252 -29.99 -27.39 4.15
CA THR A 252 -29.09 -28.15 3.28
C THR A 252 -29.84 -28.72 2.09
N THR A 253 -29.34 -28.48 0.88
CA THR A 253 -29.61 -29.31 -0.30
C THR A 253 -28.41 -29.27 -1.25
N THR A 254 -28.19 -30.37 -1.95
CA THR A 254 -27.04 -30.62 -2.83
C THR A 254 -27.50 -30.76 -4.27
N GLU A 255 -26.83 -30.09 -5.22
CA GLU A 255 -26.01 -30.76 -6.26
C GLU A 255 -25.56 -29.84 -7.42
N SER A 256 -24.51 -30.32 -8.12
CA SER A 256 -24.14 -30.10 -9.52
C SER A 256 -24.09 -28.67 -10.11
N SER A 257 -22.85 -28.14 -10.22
CA SER A 257 -22.41 -27.51 -11.48
C SER A 257 -20.93 -27.84 -11.76
N THR A 258 -20.55 -27.92 -13.03
CA THR A 258 -19.33 -28.64 -13.47
C THR A 258 -18.08 -27.77 -13.59
N ALA A 259 -17.50 -27.41 -12.45
CA ALA A 259 -16.09 -27.02 -12.37
C ALA A 259 -15.45 -27.59 -11.10
N ARG A 260 -14.68 -28.67 -11.21
CA ARG A 260 -13.98 -29.27 -10.06
C ARG A 260 -12.78 -28.38 -9.68
N ALA A 261 -13.04 -27.37 -8.84
CA ALA A 261 -11.98 -26.59 -8.20
C ALA A 261 -10.99 -27.54 -7.50
N PRO A 262 -9.67 -27.26 -7.55
CA PRO A 262 -8.68 -27.99 -6.75
C PRO A 262 -9.11 -28.00 -5.28
N LYS A 263 -9.03 -29.17 -4.63
CA LYS A 263 -9.51 -29.36 -3.25
C LYS A 263 -8.81 -28.45 -2.24
N ASP A 264 -7.62 -27.97 -2.60
CA ASP A 264 -6.67 -27.28 -1.73
C ASP A 264 -6.66 -25.74 -1.94
N ARG A 265 -7.67 -25.18 -2.63
CA ARG A 265 -7.79 -23.71 -2.78
C ARG A 265 -8.13 -23.05 -1.42
N PRO A 266 -7.37 -22.02 -0.99
CA PRO A 266 -7.69 -21.25 0.21
C PRO A 266 -9.12 -20.71 0.21
N SER A 267 -9.76 -20.70 1.39
CA SER A 267 -11.20 -20.42 1.55
C SER A 267 -11.64 -19.11 0.88
N PHE A 268 -10.87 -18.04 1.01
CA PHE A 268 -11.14 -16.73 0.41
C PHE A 268 -11.28 -16.75 -1.11
N GLN A 269 -10.61 -17.67 -1.82
CA GLN A 269 -10.68 -17.77 -3.28
C GLN A 269 -12.07 -18.22 -3.77
N ASN A 270 -12.89 -18.79 -2.88
CA ASN A 270 -14.26 -19.18 -3.19
C ASN A 270 -15.25 -18.01 -3.16
N ASP A 271 -14.87 -16.89 -2.52
CA ASP A 271 -15.70 -15.69 -2.44
C ASP A 271 -15.32 -14.63 -3.48
N LEU A 272 -14.16 -14.73 -4.12
CA LEU A 272 -13.72 -13.75 -5.12
C LEU A 272 -14.29 -14.02 -6.52
N ILE A 273 -15.08 -13.05 -6.98
CA ILE A 273 -15.71 -13.00 -8.29
C ILE A 273 -14.89 -12.12 -9.22
N VAL A 274 -14.70 -12.55 -10.46
CA VAL A 274 -14.43 -11.66 -11.59
C VAL A 274 -15.70 -11.44 -12.41
N TYR A 275 -16.03 -10.18 -12.65
CA TYR A 275 -17.15 -9.74 -13.49
C TYR A 275 -16.61 -9.00 -14.72
N ARG A 276 -16.96 -9.48 -15.93
CA ARG A 276 -16.63 -8.77 -17.17
C ARG A 276 -17.54 -7.55 -17.33
N PHE A 277 -16.97 -6.37 -17.28
CA PHE A 277 -17.65 -5.11 -17.58
C PHE A 277 -17.34 -4.65 -19.00
N ILE A 278 -18.36 -4.18 -19.73
CA ILE A 278 -18.21 -3.55 -21.03
C ILE A 278 -18.88 -2.18 -20.94
N ASN A 279 -18.14 -1.10 -21.21
CA ASN A 279 -18.69 0.25 -21.15
C ASN A 279 -19.46 0.62 -22.44
N VAL A 280 -20.11 1.78 -22.44
CA VAL A 280 -20.89 2.30 -23.59
C VAL A 280 -20.07 2.49 -24.89
N HIS A 281 -18.73 2.48 -24.79
CA HIS A 281 -17.81 2.60 -25.91
C HIS A 281 -17.18 1.24 -26.32
N LYS A 282 -17.72 0.13 -25.81
CA LYS A 282 -17.25 -1.26 -26.02
C LYS A 282 -15.87 -1.58 -25.43
N VAL A 283 -15.30 -0.71 -24.58
CA VAL A 283 -14.09 -1.03 -23.81
C VAL A 283 -14.44 -2.14 -22.81
N THR A 284 -13.67 -3.22 -22.79
CA THR A 284 -13.79 -4.30 -21.79
C THR A 284 -12.84 -4.03 -20.61
N SER A 285 -13.35 -4.10 -19.38
CA SER A 285 -12.55 -4.25 -18.16
C SER A 285 -13.10 -5.39 -17.31
N TYR A 286 -12.34 -5.81 -16.30
CA TYR A 286 -12.74 -6.87 -15.37
C TYR A 286 -12.78 -6.32 -13.96
N LYS A 287 -13.91 -6.49 -13.26
CA LYS A 287 -14.08 -6.03 -11.88
C LYS A 287 -13.94 -7.23 -10.96
N ILE A 288 -13.01 -7.18 -10.02
CA ILE A 288 -12.84 -8.22 -9.00
C ILE A 288 -13.35 -7.70 -7.66
N PHE A 289 -14.16 -8.51 -6.97
CA PHE A 289 -14.77 -8.18 -5.68
C PHE A 289 -15.13 -9.45 -4.91
N SER A 290 -15.41 -9.32 -3.62
CA SER A 290 -15.89 -10.43 -2.77
C SER A 290 -17.42 -10.56 -2.83
N LEU A 291 -17.94 -11.79 -2.80
CA LEU A 291 -19.36 -12.08 -2.57
C LEU A 291 -19.86 -11.57 -1.21
N ARG A 292 -18.95 -11.35 -0.24
CA ARG A 292 -19.27 -10.80 1.08
C ARG A 292 -19.49 -9.28 1.06
N SER A 293 -18.94 -8.58 0.06
CA SER A 293 -19.04 -7.12 -0.07
C SER A 293 -20.46 -6.66 -0.47
N PRO A 294 -20.93 -5.47 -0.07
CA PRO A 294 -22.22 -4.92 -0.49
C PRO A 294 -22.41 -4.84 -2.02
N ILE A 295 -23.62 -5.13 -2.51
CA ILE A 295 -23.98 -4.98 -3.93
C ILE A 295 -24.12 -3.49 -4.26
N VAL A 296 -23.46 -3.03 -5.32
CA VAL A 296 -23.60 -1.66 -5.81
C VAL A 296 -24.89 -1.52 -6.61
N ASN A 297 -25.75 -0.59 -6.19
CA ASN A 297 -27.10 -0.41 -6.71
C ASN A 297 -27.14 -0.24 -8.24
N ARG A 298 -28.08 -0.92 -8.91
CA ARG A 298 -28.23 -0.99 -10.37
C ARG A 298 -27.02 -1.58 -11.11
N THR A 299 -26.22 -2.42 -10.46
CA THR A 299 -25.09 -3.12 -11.08
C THR A 299 -25.01 -4.58 -10.68
N ASN A 300 -24.18 -5.34 -11.41
CA ASN A 300 -23.83 -6.73 -11.08
C ASN A 300 -22.50 -6.84 -10.31
N TYR A 301 -21.94 -5.73 -9.82
CA TYR A 301 -20.69 -5.74 -9.03
C TYR A 301 -20.92 -5.37 -7.56
N ARG A 302 -20.00 -5.82 -6.71
CA ARG A 302 -19.93 -5.46 -5.29
C ARG A 302 -18.74 -4.53 -5.07
N TRP A 303 -18.74 -3.79 -3.96
CA TRP A 303 -17.71 -2.81 -3.64
C TRP A 303 -17.28 -2.93 -2.16
N PRO A 304 -15.98 -2.77 -1.78
CA PRO A 304 -14.85 -2.37 -2.62
C PRO A 304 -14.50 -3.38 -3.73
N LYS A 305 -13.80 -2.88 -4.75
CA LYS A 305 -13.48 -3.60 -5.99
C LYS A 305 -12.07 -3.29 -6.48
N ILE A 306 -11.59 -4.11 -7.39
CA ILE A 306 -10.38 -3.88 -8.19
C ILE A 306 -10.78 -3.89 -9.66
N ASP A 307 -10.52 -2.81 -10.38
CA ASP A 307 -10.73 -2.74 -11.82
C ASP A 307 -9.44 -3.11 -12.55
N ILE A 308 -9.52 -4.18 -13.33
CA ILE A 308 -8.45 -4.74 -14.13
C ILE A 308 -8.67 -4.38 -15.60
N PHE A 309 -7.69 -3.72 -16.19
CA PHE A 309 -7.68 -3.28 -17.57
C PHE A 309 -6.73 -4.16 -18.39
N PRO A 310 -7.22 -4.77 -19.49
CA PRO A 310 -6.35 -5.35 -20.50
C PRO A 310 -5.50 -4.28 -21.22
N TYR A 311 -4.25 -4.62 -21.52
CA TYR A 311 -3.40 -3.89 -22.46
C TYR A 311 -2.91 -4.82 -23.59
N GLU A 312 -2.68 -4.24 -24.75
CA GLU A 312 -1.88 -4.84 -25.82
C GLU A 312 -0.52 -4.15 -25.91
N GLU A 313 0.41 -4.79 -26.60
CA GLU A 313 1.78 -4.33 -26.72
C GLU A 313 2.35 -4.62 -28.12
N ASN A 314 3.41 -3.90 -28.48
CA ASN A 314 4.23 -4.20 -29.65
C ASN A 314 5.73 -4.18 -29.23
N ALA A 315 6.64 -4.03 -30.19
CA ALA A 315 8.08 -3.99 -29.92
C ALA A 315 8.51 -2.83 -29.01
N THR A 316 7.79 -1.69 -29.00
CA THR A 316 8.24 -0.46 -28.34
C THR A 316 7.23 0.16 -27.38
N HIS A 317 5.94 -0.18 -27.47
CA HIS A 317 4.86 0.45 -26.71
C HIS A 317 3.82 -0.53 -26.15
N ILE A 318 3.16 -0.10 -25.08
CA ILE A 318 1.96 -0.69 -24.45
C ILE A 318 0.78 0.28 -24.66
N TYR A 319 -0.40 -0.24 -24.98
CA TYR A 319 -1.63 0.54 -25.24
C TYR A 319 -2.88 -0.19 -24.71
N ALA A 320 -3.96 0.54 -24.43
CA ALA A 320 -5.16 -0.07 -23.85
C ALA A 320 -5.86 -1.02 -24.83
N TYR A 321 -6.43 -2.12 -24.32
CA TYR A 321 -7.22 -3.07 -25.10
C TYR A 321 -8.71 -3.06 -24.68
N PRO A 322 -9.67 -3.00 -25.64
CA PRO A 322 -9.47 -2.90 -27.08
C PRO A 322 -8.87 -1.56 -27.50
N LYS A 323 -8.22 -1.52 -28.66
CA LYS A 323 -7.69 -0.30 -29.25
C LYS A 323 -8.84 0.53 -29.85
N HIS A 324 -9.06 1.75 -29.34
CA HIS A 324 -10.18 2.61 -29.75
C HIS A 324 -9.71 3.96 -30.34
N GLN A 325 -10.42 4.46 -31.35
CA GLN A 325 -10.05 5.66 -32.13
C GLN A 325 -10.20 7.00 -31.38
N HIS A 326 -10.88 7.04 -30.22
CA HIS A 326 -11.29 8.30 -29.56
C HIS A 326 -10.65 8.57 -28.19
N ASN A 327 -9.66 7.79 -27.75
CA ASN A 327 -8.86 8.02 -26.51
C ASN A 327 -9.72 8.43 -25.28
N LEU A 328 -10.76 7.63 -24.99
CA LEU A 328 -11.88 7.97 -24.08
C LEU A 328 -11.52 7.84 -22.59
N GLY A 329 -10.37 8.37 -22.17
CA GLY A 329 -9.79 8.16 -20.83
C GLY A 329 -9.06 6.82 -20.68
N THR A 330 -8.91 6.09 -21.78
CA THR A 330 -8.01 4.95 -21.94
C THR A 330 -6.70 5.44 -22.54
N MET A 331 -5.63 5.39 -21.73
CA MET A 331 -4.21 5.47 -22.08
C MET A 331 -3.87 5.44 -23.58
N ASN A 332 -3.19 6.48 -24.08
CA ASN A 332 -2.82 6.63 -25.49
C ASN A 332 -1.84 5.52 -25.91
N TYR A 333 -0.56 5.67 -25.52
CA TYR A 333 0.52 4.70 -25.65
C TYR A 333 1.56 5.01 -24.58
N ILE A 334 2.10 4.00 -23.90
CA ILE A 334 3.29 4.13 -23.03
C ILE A 334 4.46 3.44 -23.70
N ALA A 335 5.60 4.11 -23.85
CA ALA A 335 6.83 3.45 -24.28
C ALA A 335 7.25 2.38 -23.25
N LYS A 336 7.64 1.19 -23.71
CA LYS A 336 8.04 0.08 -22.84
C LYS A 336 9.17 0.44 -21.88
N THR A 337 10.11 1.28 -22.31
CA THR A 337 11.20 1.82 -21.49
C THR A 337 10.75 2.61 -20.26
N ASN A 338 9.50 3.12 -20.24
CA ASN A 338 8.92 3.80 -19.08
C ASN A 338 8.24 2.81 -18.10
N VAL A 339 8.01 1.57 -18.53
CA VAL A 339 7.31 0.52 -17.77
C VAL A 339 8.30 -0.54 -17.28
N GLU A 340 9.20 -1.00 -18.16
CA GLU A 340 10.10 -2.11 -17.93
C GLU A 340 11.54 -1.67 -17.59
N PRO A 341 12.27 -2.43 -16.75
CA PRO A 341 11.75 -3.53 -15.93
C PRO A 341 10.81 -3.01 -14.83
N ILE A 342 9.83 -3.85 -14.47
CA ILE A 342 8.81 -3.55 -13.45
C ILE A 342 9.42 -3.57 -12.05
N TYR A 343 9.01 -2.65 -11.18
CA TYR A 343 9.50 -2.55 -9.80
C TYR A 343 8.41 -2.68 -8.76
N LEU A 344 8.75 -3.19 -7.58
CA LEU A 344 7.88 -3.14 -6.42
C LEU A 344 7.89 -1.72 -5.84
N ARG A 345 6.70 -1.11 -5.75
CA ARG A 345 6.46 0.13 -5.01
C ARG A 345 5.54 -0.14 -3.81
N ILE A 346 5.61 0.75 -2.82
CA ILE A 346 4.73 0.74 -1.65
C ILE A 346 3.34 1.24 -2.07
N LEU A 347 2.31 0.52 -1.64
CA LEU A 347 0.90 0.88 -1.68
C LEU A 347 0.31 0.59 -0.30
N GLY A 348 0.46 1.53 0.63
CA GLY A 348 0.07 1.36 2.02
C GLY A 348 0.91 0.27 2.68
N PRO A 349 0.32 -0.85 3.14
CA PRO A 349 1.07 -1.98 3.66
C PRO A 349 1.65 -2.89 2.55
N LEU A 350 1.32 -2.68 1.26
CA LEU A 350 1.62 -3.65 0.20
C LEU A 350 2.85 -3.27 -0.63
N LEU A 351 3.62 -4.27 -1.06
CA LEU A 351 4.60 -4.14 -2.14
C LEU A 351 4.00 -4.65 -3.45
N VAL A 352 3.85 -3.76 -4.43
CA VAL A 352 3.08 -4.01 -5.65
C VAL A 352 3.84 -3.65 -6.94
N PRO A 353 3.79 -4.51 -7.98
CA PRO A 353 4.31 -4.24 -9.32
C PRO A 353 3.86 -2.89 -9.90
N SER A 354 4.82 -2.07 -10.30
CA SER A 354 4.62 -0.71 -10.83
C SER A 354 5.58 -0.39 -11.98
N PRO A 355 5.19 0.47 -12.93
CA PRO A 355 6.05 0.98 -14.00
C PRO A 355 7.34 1.63 -13.50
N ARG A 356 8.45 1.39 -14.22
CA ARG A 356 9.77 2.00 -14.00
C ARG A 356 9.71 3.51 -13.75
N ASN A 357 9.22 4.28 -14.72
CA ASN A 357 9.03 5.71 -14.59
C ASN A 357 7.55 6.02 -14.36
N LEU A 358 7.20 6.19 -13.07
CA LEU A 358 5.85 6.55 -12.63
C LEU A 358 5.35 7.81 -13.36
N ARG A 359 6.17 8.86 -13.47
CA ARG A 359 5.75 10.18 -13.97
C ARG A 359 5.48 10.16 -15.48
N LEU A 360 6.32 9.50 -16.28
CA LEU A 360 6.09 9.34 -17.71
C LEU A 360 4.92 8.39 -18.00
N SER A 361 4.76 7.33 -17.21
CA SER A 361 3.61 6.41 -17.31
C SER A 361 2.29 7.11 -17.00
N ILE A 362 2.22 7.86 -15.89
CA ILE A 362 1.05 8.68 -15.52
C ILE A 362 0.72 9.72 -16.60
N LYS A 363 1.73 10.42 -17.17
CA LYS A 363 1.51 11.38 -18.27
C LYS A 363 0.80 10.73 -19.48
N ALA A 364 1.17 9.50 -19.83
CA ALA A 364 0.61 8.78 -20.97
C ALA A 364 -0.78 8.15 -20.72
N MET A 365 -1.18 7.99 -19.45
CA MET A 365 -2.50 7.51 -19.02
C MET A 365 -3.57 8.61 -19.00
N ILE A 366 -3.17 9.88 -19.06
CA ILE A 366 -4.03 11.03 -18.76
C ILE A 366 -4.45 11.78 -20.04
N LYS A 367 -5.71 12.26 -20.06
CA LYS A 367 -6.24 13.07 -21.16
C LYS A 367 -5.44 14.36 -21.32
N LEU A 368 -5.11 14.69 -22.57
CA LEU A 368 -4.52 15.98 -22.95
C LEU A 368 -5.32 17.14 -22.33
N GLY A 369 -4.62 18.13 -21.79
CA GLY A 369 -5.22 19.23 -21.01
C GLY A 369 -5.15 19.04 -19.49
N ARG A 370 -5.15 17.81 -18.94
CA ARG A 370 -4.87 17.56 -17.50
C ARG A 370 -3.37 17.59 -17.17
N SER A 371 -2.66 18.59 -17.66
CA SER A 371 -1.20 18.77 -17.51
C SER A 371 -0.74 18.86 -16.04
N ASN A 372 -1.63 19.27 -15.14
CA ASN A 372 -1.32 19.63 -13.76
C ASN A 372 -1.55 18.51 -12.71
N VAL A 373 -1.65 17.23 -13.10
CA VAL A 373 -1.91 16.11 -12.15
C VAL A 373 -0.87 15.99 -11.02
N PHE A 374 0.36 16.44 -11.28
CA PHE A 374 1.49 16.33 -10.34
C PHE A 374 1.50 17.41 -9.25
N TYR A 375 0.75 18.50 -9.43
CA TYR A 375 0.68 19.61 -8.46
C TYR A 375 -0.75 19.98 -8.07
N ALA A 376 -1.76 19.51 -8.80
CA ALA A 376 -3.18 19.63 -8.45
C ALA A 376 -3.75 18.27 -8.01
N CYS A 377 -4.45 18.31 -6.90
CA CYS A 377 -5.24 17.20 -6.36
C CYS A 377 -6.69 17.41 -6.83
N GLU A 378 -7.33 16.33 -7.26
CA GLU A 378 -8.67 16.33 -7.85
C GLU A 378 -9.55 15.35 -7.07
N GLY A 379 -10.79 15.76 -6.77
CA GLY A 379 -11.81 14.89 -6.19
C GLY A 379 -12.37 13.89 -7.21
N ASN A 380 -13.04 12.85 -6.71
CA ASN A 380 -13.61 11.81 -7.56
C ASN A 380 -14.70 12.37 -8.47
N THR A 381 -14.56 12.19 -9.78
CA THR A 381 -15.64 12.53 -10.74
C THR A 381 -16.75 11.47 -10.79
N PHE A 382 -16.51 10.28 -10.21
CA PHE A 382 -17.44 9.16 -10.14
C PHE A 382 -17.30 8.45 -8.80
N LEU A 383 -18.42 8.07 -8.19
CA LEU A 383 -18.46 7.45 -6.85
C LEU A 383 -18.74 5.96 -7.01
N HIS A 384 -17.71 5.13 -6.96
CA HIS A 384 -17.82 3.71 -7.32
C HIS A 384 -18.70 2.87 -6.37
N ARG A 385 -18.83 3.25 -5.10
CA ARG A 385 -19.80 2.66 -4.15
C ARG A 385 -21.26 2.84 -4.59
N TYR A 386 -21.58 3.98 -5.22
CA TYR A 386 -22.97 4.37 -5.55
C TYR A 386 -23.31 4.28 -7.04
N ASN A 387 -22.32 3.99 -7.90
CA ASN A 387 -22.45 3.93 -9.37
C ASN A 387 -23.10 5.19 -9.99
N ARG A 388 -22.67 6.37 -9.53
CA ARG A 388 -23.09 7.68 -10.05
C ARG A 388 -21.89 8.61 -10.22
N GLY A 389 -22.03 9.64 -11.05
CA GLY A 389 -21.11 10.79 -11.02
C GLY A 389 -21.13 11.48 -9.65
N SER A 390 -20.02 12.11 -9.25
CA SER A 390 -20.06 12.98 -8.06
C SER A 390 -20.82 14.27 -8.38
N VAL A 391 -21.55 14.78 -7.39
CA VAL A 391 -22.13 16.14 -7.40
C VAL A 391 -21.14 17.18 -6.91
N GLU A 392 -20.13 16.76 -6.13
CA GLU A 392 -19.05 17.59 -5.62
C GLU A 392 -17.75 17.21 -6.33
N THR A 393 -17.32 18.06 -7.25
CA THR A 393 -16.03 17.90 -7.95
C THR A 393 -15.15 19.12 -7.68
N TRP A 394 -14.05 18.90 -6.97
CA TRP A 394 -13.10 19.95 -6.58
C TRP A 394 -11.72 19.70 -7.20
N ARG A 395 -10.94 20.78 -7.34
CA ARG A 395 -9.55 20.76 -7.81
C ARG A 395 -8.76 21.84 -7.09
N ILE A 396 -7.75 21.45 -6.32
CA ILE A 396 -6.90 22.37 -5.55
C ILE A 396 -5.42 22.02 -5.72
N PRO A 397 -4.47 22.97 -5.58
CA PRO A 397 -3.06 22.65 -5.48
C PRO A 397 -2.77 21.68 -4.31
N CYS A 398 -2.12 20.54 -4.56
CA CYS A 398 -1.82 19.54 -3.52
C CYS A 398 -0.97 20.10 -2.36
N LYS A 399 -0.25 21.21 -2.55
CA LYS A 399 0.47 21.93 -1.49
C LYS A 399 -0.44 22.38 -0.33
N GLU A 400 -1.73 22.63 -0.60
CA GLU A 400 -2.70 23.04 0.42
C GLU A 400 -3.13 21.86 1.31
N LEU A 401 -2.96 20.63 0.82
CA LEU A 401 -3.26 19.40 1.56
C LEU A 401 -2.09 18.89 2.42
N GLN A 402 -0.90 19.49 2.31
CA GLN A 402 0.31 18.99 3.01
C GLN A 402 0.24 19.04 4.54
N ASN A 403 -0.73 19.80 5.10
CA ASN A 403 -0.97 19.93 6.54
C ASN A 403 -2.08 18.99 7.04
N SER A 404 -2.65 18.15 6.18
CA SER A 404 -3.86 17.37 6.49
C SER A 404 -3.90 15.96 5.89
N TYR A 405 -3.02 15.68 4.92
CA TYR A 405 -2.84 14.38 4.30
C TYR A 405 -1.33 14.05 4.24
N PRO A 406 -0.93 12.79 4.44
CA PRO A 406 0.43 12.36 4.13
C PRO A 406 0.76 12.62 2.66
N LEU A 407 1.90 13.29 2.40
CA LEU A 407 2.37 13.60 1.05
C LEU A 407 3.87 13.33 0.89
N VAL A 408 4.22 12.73 -0.25
CA VAL A 408 5.59 12.44 -0.65
C VAL A 408 6.26 13.71 -1.17
N LYS A 409 7.26 14.21 -0.43
CA LYS A 409 8.20 15.22 -0.92
C LYS A 409 9.36 14.51 -1.65
N ASN A 410 9.81 15.12 -2.74
CA ASN A 410 10.95 14.66 -3.52
C ASN A 410 12.10 15.62 -3.22
N GLU A 411 13.10 15.17 -2.46
CA GLU A 411 14.23 16.00 -2.04
C GLU A 411 15.50 15.57 -2.78
N ARG A 412 16.14 16.49 -3.52
CA ARG A 412 17.47 16.29 -4.08
C ARG A 412 18.51 16.79 -3.08
N ASN A 413 19.41 15.92 -2.64
CA ASN A 413 20.55 16.33 -1.85
C ASN A 413 21.46 17.22 -2.72
N ALA A 414 21.92 18.35 -2.17
CA ALA A 414 22.66 19.35 -2.94
C ALA A 414 24.14 18.99 -3.18
N THR A 415 24.73 18.11 -2.36
CA THR A 415 26.17 17.77 -2.37
C THR A 415 26.46 16.35 -2.88
N SER A 416 25.43 15.56 -3.15
CA SER A 416 25.54 14.22 -3.74
C SER A 416 24.49 14.06 -4.84
N SER A 417 24.73 13.17 -5.81
CA SER A 417 23.77 12.88 -6.89
C SER A 417 22.54 12.07 -6.40
N LEU A 418 22.16 12.18 -5.13
CA LEU A 418 21.13 11.38 -4.47
C LEU A 418 19.81 12.15 -4.33
N CYS A 419 18.72 11.47 -4.68
CA CYS A 419 17.35 11.91 -4.54
C CYS A 419 16.61 10.99 -3.55
N PHE A 420 15.66 11.59 -2.83
CA PHE A 420 14.89 10.96 -1.77
C PHE A 420 13.40 11.14 -2.04
N GLU A 421 12.60 10.10 -1.86
CA GLU A 421 11.15 10.23 -1.71
C GLU A 421 10.81 10.04 -0.23
N GLU A 422 10.23 11.07 0.37
CA GLU A 422 10.02 11.16 1.81
C GLU A 422 8.56 11.52 2.11
N LEU A 423 7.87 10.62 2.82
CA LEU A 423 6.47 10.79 3.20
C LEU A 423 6.40 11.65 4.47
N LYS A 424 5.84 12.86 4.35
CA LYS A 424 5.66 13.78 5.48
C LYS A 424 4.31 13.51 6.16
N PHE A 425 4.31 13.27 7.47
CA PHE A 425 3.12 13.05 8.29
C PHE A 425 2.80 14.31 9.11
N PRO A 426 1.85 15.16 8.67
CA PRO A 426 1.66 16.49 9.26
C PRO A 426 1.25 16.46 10.74
N HIS A 427 0.41 15.51 11.13
CA HIS A 427 -0.10 15.40 12.50
C HIS A 427 0.93 14.93 13.54
N LEU A 428 2.06 14.35 13.09
CA LEU A 428 3.13 13.86 13.97
C LEU A 428 4.34 14.80 13.98
N ASN A 429 4.41 15.78 13.07
CA ASN A 429 5.65 16.47 12.69
C ASN A 429 6.80 15.49 12.32
N GLN A 430 6.45 14.29 11.85
CA GLN A 430 7.38 13.22 11.48
C GLN A 430 7.50 13.11 9.97
N SER A 431 8.60 12.50 9.53
CA SER A 431 8.92 12.28 8.12
C SER A 431 9.56 10.92 7.94
N LEU A 432 9.07 10.12 6.99
CA LEU A 432 9.61 8.80 6.69
C LEU A 432 10.32 8.83 5.32
N SER A 433 11.65 8.75 5.33
CA SER A 433 12.46 8.61 4.11
C SER A 433 12.29 7.20 3.55
N LEU A 434 11.41 7.01 2.58
CA LEU A 434 10.95 5.71 2.08
C LEU A 434 11.70 5.23 0.83
N TYR A 435 12.27 6.12 0.03
CA TYR A 435 13.21 5.75 -1.04
C TYR A 435 14.42 6.68 -1.08
N LYS A 436 15.57 6.12 -1.44
CA LYS A 436 16.85 6.79 -1.70
C LYS A 436 17.45 6.22 -2.98
N TYR A 437 17.72 7.06 -3.97
CA TYR A 437 18.18 6.66 -5.30
C TYR A 437 19.10 7.73 -5.90
N ARG A 438 19.77 7.48 -7.02
CA ARG A 438 20.51 8.53 -7.73
C ARG A 438 19.58 9.32 -8.65
N CYS A 439 19.65 10.64 -8.62
CA CYS A 439 18.75 11.54 -9.37
C CYS A 439 18.83 11.37 -10.91
N GLU A 440 19.94 10.84 -11.41
CA GLU A 440 20.17 10.58 -12.84
C GLU A 440 19.87 9.11 -13.22
N GLU A 441 19.62 8.24 -12.24
CA GLU A 441 19.22 6.85 -12.43
C GLU A 441 17.72 6.70 -12.15
N ASP A 442 16.92 6.99 -13.18
CA ASP A 442 15.49 6.70 -13.24
C ASP A 442 15.26 5.24 -12.81
N LEU A 443 14.61 5.05 -11.64
CA LEU A 443 14.80 3.93 -10.69
C LEU A 443 15.37 2.66 -11.33
N GLN A 444 16.47 2.10 -10.79
CA GLN A 444 17.03 0.83 -11.29
C GLN A 444 16.99 -0.25 -10.20
N ARG A 445 16.04 -1.19 -10.30
CA ARG A 445 15.94 -2.40 -9.44
C ARG A 445 15.34 -3.59 -10.19
N THR A 446 16.07 -4.18 -11.13
CA THR A 446 15.67 -5.47 -11.72
C THR A 446 15.35 -6.50 -10.63
N LEU A 447 14.27 -7.26 -10.86
CA LEU A 447 13.96 -8.51 -10.16
C LEU A 447 15.02 -9.58 -10.47
#